data_AF-A0A9P6PD18-F1
#
_entry.id   AF-A0A9P6PD18-F1
#
_cell.length_a   1.000
_cell.length_b   1.000
_cell.length_c   1.000
_cell.angle_alpha   90.00
_cell.angle_beta   90.00
_cell.angle_gamma   90.00
#
_symmetry.space_group_name_H-M   'P 1'
#
loop_
_entity.id
_entity.type
_entity.pdbx_description
1 polymer ?
#
loop_
_entity_poly.entity_id
_entity_poly.type
_entity_poly.pdbx_seq_one_letter_code
_entity_poly.pdbx_strand_id
1 'polypeptide(L)'
;MICKTRTTAATQPQPIAGHEGGHAYTRPSKSQLKREMTALQALGTEIVELPKDALKRLLLPEDLADAVHEARRITDHEGKRRQLQYVGRVMRALPDTDVAALRDALDAYKGVNKAETARLHWVERTREQLLENDDALTEFLRVHPGAHVQQGRTLIRNARREVAQGKPPRHFRELFQWIKEAAGDPGSATQRDEAPSFTDDEQDHGDTADRASTNLYEDQGIPALRAWLADVLTSPWRAQTRLIADDATTISRTLIELVDDASCNLVLTTGGTGPTRRDVTPEATIAVGTKTMPGFGEQMRQISLHFVPTAILSRQVAVVRETADHAALIVNLPGQPKSIRETLEGLRDTQGNVIVNGIFAAIPYCIDLIGGPYIETDAARVNAFRPKSAIRQKPPATH
;
A
#
# COMPACT_ATOMS: atom_id res chain seq x y z
N MET A 1 -0.31 -16.55 -10.45
CA MET A 1 -0.38 -15.61 -9.31
C MET A 1 1.02 -15.34 -8.81
N ILE A 2 1.36 -14.08 -8.62
CA ILE A 2 2.62 -13.65 -8.03
C ILE A 2 2.30 -12.85 -6.77
N CYS A 3 2.89 -13.22 -5.64
CA CYS A 3 3.02 -12.29 -4.52
C CYS A 3 4.48 -11.99 -4.26
N LYS A 4 4.69 -10.85 -3.64
CA LYS A 4 6.02 -10.34 -3.35
C LYS A 4 6.23 -10.27 -1.86
N THR A 5 7.36 -10.80 -1.41
CA THR A 5 7.83 -10.54 -0.05
C THR A 5 8.52 -9.18 -0.05
N ARG A 6 8.16 -8.32 0.92
CA ARG A 6 9.07 -7.25 1.33
C ARG A 6 10.30 -7.91 1.93
N THR A 7 11.28 -8.22 1.11
CA THR A 7 12.57 -8.68 1.59
C THR A 7 13.18 -7.55 2.40
N THR A 8 13.55 -7.86 3.63
CA THR A 8 14.43 -7.06 4.49
C THR A 8 15.69 -6.66 3.73
N ALA A 9 16.34 -5.58 4.18
CA ALA A 9 17.54 -5.00 3.58
C ALA A 9 18.42 -6.06 2.89
N ALA A 10 18.62 -5.89 1.59
CA ALA A 10 19.50 -6.75 0.81
C ALA A 10 20.87 -6.78 1.49
N THR A 11 21.26 -7.96 1.98
CA THR A 11 22.64 -8.32 2.21
C THR A 11 23.41 -7.97 0.93
N GLN A 12 24.44 -7.13 1.07
CA GLN A 12 25.35 -6.83 -0.02
C GLN A 12 25.83 -8.14 -0.67
N PRO A 13 25.85 -8.25 -2.01
CA PRO A 13 26.40 -9.43 -2.64
C PRO A 13 27.88 -9.56 -2.25
N GLN A 14 28.23 -10.67 -1.61
CA GLN A 14 29.60 -11.10 -1.40
C GLN A 14 30.32 -11.18 -2.75
N PRO A 15 31.56 -10.67 -2.87
CA PRO A 15 32.30 -10.70 -4.12
C PRO A 15 32.69 -12.14 -4.45
N ILE A 16 32.24 -12.62 -5.61
CA ILE A 16 32.75 -13.84 -6.24
C ILE A 16 34.18 -13.57 -6.68
N ALA A 17 35.12 -14.31 -6.08
CA ALA A 17 36.52 -14.26 -6.44
C ALA A 17 36.75 -14.85 -7.85
N GLY A 18 37.43 -14.07 -8.70
CA GLY A 18 38.35 -14.60 -9.72
C GLY A 18 37.82 -14.81 -11.14
N HIS A 19 37.75 -13.74 -11.94
CA HIS A 19 38.33 -13.75 -13.29
C HIS A 19 38.75 -12.35 -13.73
N GLU A 20 40.00 -12.24 -14.13
CA GLU A 20 40.70 -11.00 -14.46
C GLU A 20 40.15 -10.35 -15.74
N GLY A 21 40.08 -9.01 -15.75
CA GLY A 21 40.15 -8.20 -16.98
C GLY A 21 38.91 -7.37 -17.34
N GLY A 22 38.89 -6.09 -16.94
CA GLY A 22 38.12 -5.04 -17.64
C GLY A 22 37.20 -4.19 -16.76
N HIS A 23 37.72 -3.11 -16.16
CA HIS A 23 36.90 -2.06 -15.53
C HIS A 23 36.05 -1.30 -16.57
N ALA A 24 34.77 -1.66 -16.69
CA ALA A 24 33.77 -0.83 -17.35
C ALA A 24 33.09 0.09 -16.32
N TYR A 25 33.68 1.26 -16.05
CA TYR A 25 32.95 2.34 -15.38
C TYR A 25 31.87 2.86 -16.33
N THR A 26 30.63 2.40 -16.16
CA THR A 26 29.50 2.94 -16.92
C THR A 26 29.18 4.32 -16.34
N ARG A 27 29.68 5.38 -16.98
CA ARG A 27 29.42 6.76 -16.57
C ARG A 27 27.90 7.01 -16.58
N PRO A 28 27.30 7.55 -15.49
CA PRO A 28 25.89 7.88 -15.46
C PRO A 28 25.52 8.79 -16.63
N SER A 29 24.40 8.48 -17.29
CA SER A 29 23.92 9.30 -18.40
C SER A 29 23.62 10.73 -17.91
N LYS A 30 23.80 11.74 -18.79
CA LYS A 30 23.46 13.14 -18.48
C LYS A 30 22.02 13.31 -17.99
N SER A 31 21.11 12.43 -18.42
CA SER A 31 19.72 12.40 -17.97
C SER A 31 19.57 11.89 -16.53
N GLN A 32 20.35 10.87 -16.12
CA GLN A 32 20.32 10.34 -14.74
C GLN A 32 20.84 11.37 -13.73
N LEU A 33 21.98 12.00 -14.01
CA LEU A 33 22.56 13.05 -13.15
C LEU A 33 21.60 14.23 -12.94
N LYS A 34 20.86 14.63 -14.00
CA LYS A 34 19.84 15.68 -13.90
C LYS A 34 18.66 15.28 -13.01
N ARG A 35 18.21 14.02 -13.09
CA ARG A 35 17.13 13.50 -12.24
C ARG A 35 17.56 13.41 -10.78
N GLU A 36 18.77 12.95 -10.51
CA GLU A 36 19.35 12.87 -9.16
C GLU A 36 19.48 14.25 -8.52
N MET A 37 20.01 15.23 -9.26
CA MET A 37 20.07 16.63 -8.82
C MET A 37 18.67 17.17 -8.46
N THR A 38 17.67 16.90 -9.29
CA THR A 38 16.30 17.36 -9.08
C THR A 38 15.67 16.68 -7.85
N ALA A 39 15.96 15.39 -7.62
CA ALA A 39 15.47 14.64 -6.48
C ALA A 39 16.06 15.13 -5.14
N LEU A 40 17.34 15.53 -5.11
CA LEU A 40 17.97 16.11 -3.92
C LEU A 40 17.42 17.51 -3.61
N GLN A 41 17.17 18.30 -4.65
CA GLN A 41 16.52 19.61 -4.54
C GLN A 41 15.10 19.50 -3.95
N ALA A 42 14.32 18.53 -4.42
CA ALA A 42 12.98 18.27 -3.91
C ALA A 42 13.01 17.83 -2.44
N LEU A 43 13.91 16.90 -2.09
CA LEU A 43 14.09 16.43 -0.72
C LEU A 43 14.44 17.56 0.25
N GLY A 44 15.39 18.42 -0.14
CA GLY A 44 15.77 19.58 0.67
C GLY A 44 14.61 20.58 0.87
N THR A 45 13.79 20.78 -0.16
CA THR A 45 12.59 21.63 -0.06
C THR A 45 11.58 21.06 0.93
N GLU A 46 11.40 19.74 0.88
CA GLU A 46 10.46 19.05 1.76
C GLU A 46 10.86 19.14 3.24
N ILE A 47 12.16 18.97 3.53
CA ILE A 47 12.69 19.12 4.89
C ILE A 47 12.39 20.53 5.43
N VAL A 48 12.52 21.58 4.62
CA VAL A 48 12.25 22.97 5.02
C VAL A 48 10.79 23.19 5.43
N GLU A 49 9.86 22.47 4.81
CA GLU A 49 8.41 22.58 5.05
C GLU A 49 7.93 21.79 6.28
N LEU A 50 8.78 20.97 6.88
CA LEU A 50 8.42 20.16 8.04
C LEU A 50 8.10 21.00 9.29
N PRO A 51 7.18 20.51 10.15
CA PRO A 51 6.96 21.07 11.48
C PRO A 51 8.24 21.05 12.35
N LYS A 52 8.37 21.99 13.29
CA LYS A 52 9.57 22.14 14.13
C LYS A 52 9.95 20.86 14.89
N ASP A 53 8.95 20.11 15.37
CA ASP A 53 9.20 18.88 16.13
C ASP A 53 9.63 17.71 15.24
N ALA A 54 9.20 17.71 13.99
CA ALA A 54 9.64 16.73 12.99
C ALA A 54 11.11 16.99 12.62
N LEU A 55 11.48 18.24 12.37
CA LEU A 55 12.86 18.64 12.05
C LEU A 55 13.88 18.23 13.11
N LYS A 56 13.53 18.37 14.40
CA LYS A 56 14.40 17.93 15.51
C LYS A 56 14.67 16.42 15.48
N ARG A 57 13.72 15.61 14.98
CA ARG A 57 13.86 14.15 14.88
C ARG A 57 14.67 13.70 13.67
N LEU A 58 14.85 14.56 12.66
CA LEU A 58 15.61 14.23 11.45
C LEU A 58 17.13 14.25 11.65
N LEU A 59 17.64 14.72 12.81
CA LEU A 59 19.06 14.79 13.13
C LEU A 59 19.90 15.37 11.96
N LEU A 60 19.53 16.56 11.51
CA LEU A 60 20.17 17.20 10.36
C LEU A 60 21.66 17.47 10.62
N PRO A 61 22.56 17.17 9.67
CA PRO A 61 23.94 17.64 9.70
C PRO A 61 24.00 19.17 9.82
N GLU A 62 25.01 19.71 10.52
CA GLU A 62 25.13 21.13 10.89
C GLU A 62 24.92 22.07 9.69
N ASP A 63 25.66 21.84 8.59
CA ASP A 63 25.56 22.63 7.35
C ASP A 63 24.14 22.64 6.74
N LEU A 64 23.42 21.52 6.85
CA LEU A 64 22.05 21.40 6.34
C LEU A 64 21.06 22.05 7.30
N ALA A 65 21.25 21.88 8.61
CA ALA A 65 20.42 22.47 9.64
C ALA A 65 20.39 24.00 9.51
N ASP A 66 21.55 24.63 9.36
CA ASP A 66 21.69 26.08 9.17
C ASP A 66 20.98 26.56 7.90
N ALA A 67 21.20 25.87 6.78
CA ALA A 67 20.58 26.19 5.51
C ALA A 67 19.04 26.10 5.59
N VAL A 68 18.52 25.09 6.27
CA VAL A 68 17.08 24.87 6.50
C VAL A 68 16.50 25.93 7.43
N HIS A 69 17.19 26.26 8.53
CA HIS A 69 16.76 27.30 9.46
C HIS A 69 16.64 28.66 8.78
N GLU A 70 17.62 29.03 7.96
CA GLU A 70 17.59 30.28 7.21
C GLU A 70 16.48 30.29 6.15
N ALA A 71 16.23 29.17 5.46
CA ALA A 71 15.14 29.04 4.49
C ALA A 71 13.75 29.27 5.11
N ARG A 72 13.57 28.93 6.39
CA ARG A 72 12.31 29.13 7.13
C ARG A 72 12.14 30.55 7.66
N ARG A 73 13.22 31.31 7.80
CA ARG A 73 13.21 32.70 8.28
C ARG A 73 12.89 33.68 7.14
N ILE A 74 13.26 33.35 5.91
CA ILE A 74 13.04 34.20 4.74
C ILE A 74 11.55 34.18 4.35
N THR A 75 10.96 35.37 4.31
CA THR A 75 9.56 35.59 3.90
C THR A 75 9.43 36.05 2.45
N ASP A 76 10.46 36.67 1.87
CA ASP A 76 10.49 37.07 0.47
C ASP A 76 10.50 35.86 -0.47
N HIS A 77 9.66 35.88 -1.50
CA HIS A 77 9.48 34.76 -2.41
C HIS A 77 10.76 34.45 -3.22
N GLU A 78 11.45 35.48 -3.70
CA GLU A 78 12.66 35.32 -4.49
C GLU A 78 13.86 34.92 -3.62
N GLY A 79 13.99 35.51 -2.44
CA GLY A 79 14.97 35.13 -1.42
C GLY A 79 14.78 33.68 -0.97
N LYS A 80 13.54 33.25 -0.69
CA LYS A 80 13.23 31.88 -0.29
C LYS A 80 13.56 30.89 -1.40
N ARG A 81 13.22 31.22 -2.65
CA ARG A 81 13.56 30.39 -3.82
C ARG A 81 15.08 30.18 -3.96
N ARG A 82 15.88 31.25 -3.81
CA ARG A 82 17.35 31.16 -3.85
C ARG A 82 17.90 30.35 -2.68
N GLN A 83 17.36 30.52 -1.49
CA GLN A 83 17.77 29.75 -0.33
C GLN A 83 17.43 28.26 -0.47
N LEU A 84 16.27 27.91 -1.05
CA LEU A 84 15.94 26.53 -1.37
C LEU A 84 16.93 25.92 -2.38
N GLN A 85 17.40 26.68 -3.38
CA GLN A 85 18.46 26.22 -4.29
C GLN A 85 19.80 26.01 -3.56
N TYR A 86 20.11 26.85 -2.58
CA TYR A 86 21.27 26.67 -1.72
C TYR A 86 21.14 25.39 -0.86
N VAL A 87 19.98 25.14 -0.25
CA VAL A 87 19.68 23.88 0.45
C VAL A 87 19.92 22.69 -0.46
N GLY A 88 19.44 22.73 -1.72
CA GLY A 88 19.70 21.66 -2.70
C GLY A 88 21.17 21.55 -3.14
N ARG A 89 21.99 22.60 -3.00
CA ARG A 89 23.45 22.52 -3.16
C ARG A 89 24.09 21.81 -1.96
N VAL A 90 23.69 22.15 -0.74
CA VAL A 90 24.16 21.50 0.49
C VAL A 90 23.80 20.01 0.48
N MET A 91 22.56 19.67 0.12
CA MET A 91 22.10 18.28 -0.05
C MET A 91 22.92 17.45 -1.06
N ARG A 92 23.56 18.09 -2.04
CA ARG A 92 24.44 17.42 -3.02
C ARG A 92 25.87 17.23 -2.52
N ALA A 93 26.28 17.99 -1.52
CA ALA A 93 27.59 17.85 -0.90
C ALA A 93 27.60 16.82 0.24
N LEU A 94 26.41 16.41 0.70
CA LEU A 94 26.28 15.38 1.73
C LEU A 94 26.68 14.00 1.19
N PRO A 95 27.28 13.15 2.04
CA PRO A 95 27.45 11.73 1.76
C PRO A 95 26.12 11.05 1.40
N ASP A 96 26.16 10.07 0.50
CA ASP A 96 24.98 9.31 0.11
C ASP A 96 24.31 8.60 1.30
N THR A 97 25.11 8.24 2.33
CA THR A 97 24.63 7.66 3.60
C THR A 97 23.73 8.63 4.36
N ASP A 98 24.10 9.90 4.42
CA ASP A 98 23.37 10.92 5.18
C ASP A 98 22.09 11.29 4.43
N VAL A 99 22.16 11.40 3.10
CA VAL A 99 21.00 11.58 2.25
C VAL A 99 20.02 10.41 2.39
N ALA A 100 20.51 9.18 2.47
CA ALA A 100 19.67 8.00 2.70
C ALA A 100 19.01 8.04 4.08
N ALA A 101 19.77 8.36 5.14
CA ALA A 101 19.24 8.48 6.50
C ALA A 101 18.15 9.57 6.61
N LEU A 102 18.35 10.72 5.97
CA LEU A 102 17.36 11.79 5.91
C LEU A 102 16.08 11.37 5.18
N ARG A 103 16.19 10.59 4.10
CA ARG A 103 15.02 10.03 3.39
C ARG A 103 14.27 9.04 4.27
N ASP A 104 14.97 8.13 4.92
CA ASP A 104 14.35 7.12 5.77
C ASP A 104 13.63 7.76 6.97
N ALA A 105 14.25 8.77 7.60
CA ALA A 105 13.64 9.53 8.69
C ALA A 105 12.38 10.29 8.25
N LEU A 106 12.42 10.89 7.06
CA LEU A 106 11.27 11.61 6.48
C LEU A 106 10.13 10.66 6.09
N ASP A 107 10.46 9.50 5.51
CA ASP A 107 9.46 8.48 5.16
C ASP A 107 8.83 7.86 6.41
N ALA A 108 9.61 7.65 7.48
CA ALA A 108 9.08 7.25 8.79
C ALA A 108 8.12 8.29 9.36
N TYR A 109 8.49 9.58 9.32
CA TYR A 109 7.63 10.68 9.78
C TYR A 109 6.31 10.74 9.00
N LYS A 110 6.36 10.63 7.66
CA LYS A 110 5.17 10.55 6.81
C LYS A 110 4.32 9.31 7.10
N GLY A 111 4.96 8.17 7.37
CA GLY A 111 4.28 6.92 7.72
C GLY A 111 3.44 7.06 8.97
N VAL A 112 4.01 7.65 10.03
CA VAL A 112 3.31 7.93 11.30
C VAL A 112 2.13 8.89 11.08
N ASN A 113 2.33 9.97 10.32
CA ASN A 113 1.26 10.95 10.09
C ASN A 113 0.11 10.38 9.23
N LYS A 114 0.42 9.51 8.26
CA LYS A 114 -0.59 8.77 7.49
C LYS A 114 -1.40 7.82 8.38
N ALA A 115 -0.75 7.12 9.31
CA ALA A 115 -1.43 6.24 10.24
C ALA A 115 -2.35 7.02 11.19
N GLU A 116 -1.88 8.15 11.72
CA GLU A 116 -2.69 9.01 12.60
C GLU A 116 -3.87 9.65 11.84
N THR A 117 -3.64 10.13 10.62
CA THR A 117 -4.71 10.66 9.76
C THR A 117 -5.75 9.59 9.44
N ALA A 118 -5.32 8.37 9.10
CA ALA A 118 -6.22 7.25 8.85
C ALA A 118 -7.02 6.85 10.09
N ARG A 119 -6.40 6.93 11.28
CA ARG A 119 -7.05 6.69 12.57
C ARG A 119 -8.13 7.73 12.83
N LEU A 120 -7.86 9.02 12.65
CA LEU A 120 -8.85 10.08 12.83
C LEU A 120 -10.05 9.89 11.91
N HIS A 121 -9.81 9.58 10.63
CA HIS A 121 -10.90 9.27 9.68
C HIS A 121 -11.66 7.99 10.04
N TRP A 122 -11.01 6.99 10.64
CA TRP A 122 -11.71 5.82 11.16
C TRP A 122 -12.65 6.22 12.31
N VAL A 123 -12.19 7.04 13.27
CA VAL A 123 -13.03 7.51 14.39
C VAL A 123 -14.24 8.31 13.86
N GLU A 124 -14.05 9.16 12.87
CA GLU A 124 -15.14 9.93 12.24
C GLU A 124 -16.20 9.04 11.61
N ARG A 125 -15.78 8.07 10.78
CA ARG A 125 -16.70 7.13 10.12
C ARG A 125 -17.43 6.24 11.13
N THR A 126 -16.72 5.72 12.13
CA THR A 126 -17.32 4.91 13.20
C THR A 126 -18.37 5.72 13.96
N ARG A 127 -18.11 7.00 14.22
CA ARG A 127 -19.08 7.88 14.88
C ARG A 127 -20.35 8.07 14.03
N GLU A 128 -20.21 8.31 12.73
CA GLU A 128 -21.35 8.44 11.81
C GLU A 128 -22.20 7.16 11.82
N GLN A 129 -21.57 6.00 11.72
CA GLN A 129 -22.24 4.70 11.78
C GLN A 129 -23.01 4.48 13.09
N LEU A 130 -22.40 4.83 14.23
CA LEU A 130 -23.06 4.75 15.55
C LEU A 130 -24.27 5.69 15.66
N LEU A 131 -24.23 6.84 14.97
CA LEU A 131 -25.36 7.78 14.94
C LEU A 131 -26.46 7.35 13.96
N GLU A 132 -26.16 6.55 12.96
CA GLU A 132 -27.14 6.09 11.96
C GLU A 132 -27.84 4.80 12.35
N ASN A 133 -27.13 3.84 12.97
CA ASN A 133 -27.65 2.51 13.23
C ASN A 133 -27.44 2.07 14.70
N ASP A 134 -28.50 1.59 15.35
CA ASP A 134 -28.44 1.07 16.72
C ASP A 134 -27.64 -0.24 16.85
N ASP A 135 -27.61 -1.05 15.78
CA ASP A 135 -26.83 -2.30 15.73
C ASP A 135 -25.32 -2.04 15.62
N ALA A 136 -24.92 -0.84 15.16
CA ALA A 136 -23.51 -0.47 15.01
C ALA A 136 -22.79 -0.44 16.36
N LEU A 137 -23.48 -0.13 17.46
CA LEU A 137 -22.88 -0.19 18.80
C LEU A 137 -22.57 -1.63 19.22
N THR A 138 -23.44 -2.58 18.90
CA THR A 138 -23.23 -4.00 19.21
C THR A 138 -21.99 -4.52 18.47
N GLU A 139 -21.84 -4.17 17.20
CA GLU A 139 -20.66 -4.56 16.41
C GLU A 139 -19.38 -3.85 16.90
N PHE A 140 -19.48 -2.58 17.26
CA PHE A 140 -18.36 -1.83 17.85
C PHE A 140 -17.86 -2.49 19.15
N LEU A 141 -18.78 -2.90 20.04
CA LEU A 141 -18.46 -3.56 21.30
C LEU A 141 -17.90 -4.97 21.12
N ARG A 142 -18.27 -5.66 20.03
CA ARG A 142 -17.70 -6.96 19.67
C ARG A 142 -16.20 -6.86 19.37
N VAL A 143 -15.80 -5.77 18.70
CA VAL A 143 -14.40 -5.50 18.33
C VAL A 143 -13.63 -4.81 19.46
N HIS A 144 -14.32 -4.01 20.29
CA HIS A 144 -13.76 -3.26 21.40
C HIS A 144 -14.44 -3.64 22.73
N PRO A 145 -14.20 -4.84 23.28
CA PRO A 145 -14.89 -5.34 24.47
C PRO A 145 -14.58 -4.55 25.75
N GLY A 146 -13.50 -3.77 25.76
CA GLY A 146 -13.13 -2.89 26.88
C GLY A 146 -13.87 -1.54 26.92
N ALA A 147 -14.70 -1.23 25.91
CA ALA A 147 -15.41 0.04 25.83
C ALA A 147 -16.60 0.09 26.80
N HIS A 148 -16.80 1.24 27.46
CA HIS A 148 -17.87 1.41 28.44
C HIS A 148 -19.27 1.52 27.78
N VAL A 149 -19.97 0.40 27.69
CA VAL A 149 -21.26 0.22 26.98
C VAL A 149 -22.28 1.31 27.31
N GLN A 150 -22.53 1.57 28.59
CA GLN A 150 -23.57 2.51 29.02
C GLN A 150 -23.24 3.97 28.68
N GLN A 151 -21.95 4.29 28.60
CA GLN A 151 -21.46 5.62 28.24
C GLN A 151 -21.66 5.84 26.73
N GLY A 152 -21.26 4.86 25.90
CA GLY A 152 -21.50 4.88 24.46
C GLY A 152 -22.97 5.06 24.10
N ARG A 153 -23.88 4.28 24.71
CA ARG A 153 -25.34 4.41 24.51
C ARG A 153 -25.85 5.82 24.83
N THR A 154 -25.38 6.38 25.94
CA THR A 154 -25.81 7.72 26.39
C THR A 154 -25.32 8.80 25.43
N LEU A 155 -24.06 8.73 25.00
CA LEU A 155 -23.46 9.68 24.07
C LEU A 155 -24.14 9.65 22.70
N ILE A 156 -24.42 8.46 22.16
CA ILE A 156 -25.13 8.29 20.88
C ILE A 156 -26.51 8.95 20.93
N ARG A 157 -27.32 8.62 21.95
CA ARG A 157 -28.66 9.18 22.12
C ARG A 157 -28.64 10.70 22.24
N ASN A 158 -27.72 11.25 23.03
CA ASN A 158 -27.63 12.68 23.25
C ASN A 158 -27.14 13.42 21.99
N ALA A 159 -26.17 12.86 21.27
CA ALA A 159 -25.66 13.41 20.01
C ALA A 159 -26.75 13.43 18.91
N ARG A 160 -27.56 12.37 18.76
CA ARG A 160 -28.71 12.37 17.85
C ARG A 160 -29.72 13.47 18.20
N ARG A 161 -29.98 13.66 19.51
CA ARG A 161 -30.88 14.72 20.00
C ARG A 161 -30.32 16.12 19.74
N GLU A 162 -29.01 16.32 19.82
CA GLU A 162 -28.37 17.59 19.46
C GLU A 162 -28.59 17.94 17.99
N VAL A 163 -28.38 16.96 17.09
CA VAL A 163 -28.59 17.13 15.65
C VAL A 163 -30.06 17.46 15.35
N ALA A 164 -31.01 16.71 15.94
CA ALA A 164 -32.44 16.95 15.75
C ALA A 164 -32.93 18.31 16.28
N GLN A 165 -32.24 18.86 17.30
CA GLN A 165 -32.61 20.13 17.94
C GLN A 165 -31.76 21.32 17.47
N GLY A 166 -30.85 21.13 16.50
CA GLY A 166 -29.95 22.17 16.02
C GLY A 166 -29.03 22.76 17.11
N LYS A 167 -28.70 21.96 18.14
CA LYS A 167 -27.87 22.42 19.27
C LYS A 167 -26.38 22.31 18.94
N PRO A 168 -25.51 23.07 19.63
CA PRO A 168 -24.06 22.93 19.48
C PRO A 168 -23.61 21.47 19.71
N PRO A 169 -22.64 20.96 18.93
CA PRO A 169 -22.29 19.53 18.86
C PRO A 169 -21.38 19.10 20.03
N ARG A 170 -21.85 19.22 21.28
CA ARG A 170 -21.06 18.85 22.46
C ARG A 170 -20.95 17.34 22.58
N HIS A 171 -22.07 16.62 22.64
CA HIS A 171 -22.07 15.16 22.76
C HIS A 171 -21.53 14.49 21.48
N PHE A 172 -21.66 15.14 20.33
CA PHE A 172 -21.02 14.71 19.08
C PHE A 172 -19.47 14.72 19.17
N ARG A 173 -18.88 15.69 19.88
CA ARG A 173 -17.43 15.72 20.16
C ARG A 173 -17.04 14.74 21.27
N GLU A 174 -17.85 14.61 22.32
CA GLU A 174 -17.60 13.64 23.40
C GLU A 174 -17.66 12.19 22.89
N LEU A 175 -18.57 11.88 21.95
CA LEU A 175 -18.65 10.57 21.28
C LEU A 175 -17.38 10.25 20.48
N PHE A 176 -16.78 11.24 19.82
CA PHE A 176 -15.51 11.08 19.12
C PHE A 176 -14.38 10.67 20.08
N GLN A 177 -14.28 11.33 21.23
CA GLN A 177 -13.26 11.00 22.22
C GLN A 177 -13.48 9.61 22.80
N TRP A 178 -14.72 9.26 23.11
CA TRP A 178 -15.06 7.92 23.60
C TRP A 178 -14.65 6.82 22.61
N ILE A 179 -14.87 7.00 21.31
CA ILE A 179 -14.42 6.05 20.28
C ILE A 179 -12.89 5.99 20.23
N LYS A 180 -12.22 7.14 20.30
CA LYS A 180 -10.75 7.22 20.29
C LYS A 180 -10.13 6.49 21.49
N GLU A 181 -10.71 6.65 22.69
CA GLU A 181 -10.30 5.99 23.94
C GLU A 181 -10.56 4.49 23.87
N ALA A 182 -11.75 4.08 23.42
CA ALA A 182 -12.12 2.67 23.25
C ALA A 182 -11.23 1.93 22.23
N ALA A 183 -10.70 2.63 21.23
CA ALA A 183 -9.76 2.08 20.25
C ALA A 183 -8.30 2.01 20.74
N GLY A 184 -8.00 2.54 21.93
CA GLY A 184 -6.69 2.48 22.60
C GLY A 184 -5.64 3.44 22.02
N ASP A 185 -5.03 4.29 22.85
CA ASP A 185 -3.92 5.17 22.48
C ASP A 185 -2.56 4.43 22.69
N PRO A 186 -1.63 4.40 21.71
CA PRO A 186 -0.26 3.91 21.95
C PRO A 186 0.54 4.80 22.92
N GLY A 187 0.00 5.96 23.33
CA GLY A 187 0.68 6.94 24.18
C GLY A 187 0.36 6.92 25.67
N SER A 188 -0.59 6.10 26.16
CA SER A 188 -1.05 6.17 27.56
C SER A 188 -0.65 4.97 28.44
N ALA A 189 0.46 4.29 28.12
CA ALA A 189 1.13 3.40 29.06
C ALA A 189 2.21 4.19 29.82
N THR A 190 1.82 5.20 30.60
CA THR A 190 2.68 5.79 31.62
C THR A 190 1.87 5.97 32.90
N GLN A 191 2.49 5.56 34.02
CA GLN A 191 2.01 5.61 35.42
C GLN A 191 1.14 4.43 35.89
N ARG A 192 1.82 3.38 36.35
CA ARG A 192 1.68 2.96 37.74
C ARG A 192 3.07 2.89 38.36
N ASP A 193 3.28 3.79 39.33
CA ASP A 193 4.46 3.86 40.18
C ASP A 193 4.64 2.57 41.00
N GLU A 194 5.88 2.08 41.09
CA GLU A 194 6.65 2.00 42.34
C GLU A 194 8.02 1.38 42.03
N ALA A 195 9.07 2.18 42.23
CA ALA A 195 10.43 1.67 42.33
C ALA A 195 10.59 0.83 43.61
N PRO A 196 11.54 -0.11 43.64
CA PRO A 196 12.72 0.23 44.43
C PRO A 196 14.06 -0.08 43.75
N SER A 197 15.02 0.67 44.27
CA SER A 197 16.45 0.83 43.98
C SER A 197 17.35 -0.39 44.24
N PHE A 198 18.63 -0.20 43.85
CA PHE A 198 19.87 -0.97 44.13
C PHE A 198 20.17 -2.08 43.10
N THR A 199 21.39 -2.25 42.54
CA THR A 199 22.74 -1.70 42.75
C THR A 199 23.53 -1.92 41.45
N ASP A 200 24.60 -1.14 41.22
CA ASP A 200 25.70 -1.49 40.31
C ASP A 200 26.27 -2.87 40.66
N ASP A 201 26.52 -3.71 39.65
CA ASP A 201 27.68 -4.62 39.62
C ASP A 201 27.90 -5.18 38.21
N GLU A 202 29.16 -5.18 37.81
CA GLU A 202 29.70 -5.76 36.58
C GLU A 202 29.36 -7.25 36.46
N GLN A 203 28.92 -7.68 35.27
CA GLN A 203 29.28 -8.99 34.74
C GLN A 203 29.15 -9.04 33.21
N ASP A 204 30.30 -8.90 32.57
CA ASP A 204 30.66 -9.57 31.33
C ASP A 204 30.28 -11.06 31.43
N HIS A 205 29.26 -11.50 30.68
CA HIS A 205 29.07 -12.86 30.21
C HIS A 205 28.38 -12.80 28.85
N GLY A 206 29.10 -13.22 27.82
CA GLY A 206 28.54 -13.47 26.50
C GLY A 206 27.42 -14.52 26.57
N ASP A 207 26.28 -14.19 25.98
CA ASP A 207 25.50 -15.06 25.12
C ASP A 207 24.23 -14.30 24.68
N THR A 208 24.18 -13.93 23.41
CA THR A 208 22.93 -13.99 22.62
C THR A 208 23.29 -13.98 21.14
N ALA A 209 24.17 -14.92 20.77
CA ALA A 209 24.03 -15.63 19.51
C ALA A 209 22.91 -16.67 19.64
N ASP A 210 21.66 -16.25 19.92
CA ASP A 210 20.47 -17.06 19.60
C ASP A 210 19.18 -16.25 19.84
N ARG A 211 18.80 -15.41 18.87
CA ARG A 211 17.43 -14.90 18.64
C ARG A 211 17.26 -14.01 17.41
N ALA A 212 18.27 -13.94 16.54
CA ALA A 212 18.20 -13.27 15.25
C ALA A 212 18.06 -14.31 14.12
N SER A 213 16.96 -15.06 14.10
CA SER A 213 16.51 -15.69 12.86
C SER A 213 15.01 -15.96 12.93
N THR A 214 14.33 -15.59 11.85
CA THR A 214 12.94 -15.99 11.54
C THR A 214 11.82 -15.17 12.20
N ASN A 215 11.66 -13.92 11.77
CA ASN A 215 10.32 -13.36 11.60
C ASN A 215 10.19 -12.86 10.15
N LEU A 216 10.11 -13.83 9.23
CA LEU A 216 9.63 -13.59 7.87
C LEU A 216 8.17 -13.17 7.97
N TYR A 217 7.83 -12.02 7.37
CA TYR A 217 6.43 -11.61 7.24
C TYR A 217 5.69 -12.70 6.46
N GLU A 218 4.64 -13.28 7.03
CA GLU A 218 3.84 -14.31 6.37
C GLU A 218 3.15 -13.70 5.14
N ASP A 219 3.27 -14.37 3.99
CA ASP A 219 2.58 -13.95 2.77
C ASP A 219 1.07 -14.11 2.94
N GLN A 220 0.35 -12.99 3.00
CA GLN A 220 -1.11 -12.95 3.04
C GLN A 220 -1.72 -12.73 1.64
N GLY A 221 -0.91 -12.40 0.63
CA GLY A 221 -1.38 -12.05 -0.71
C GLY A 221 -1.78 -13.27 -1.54
N ILE A 222 -0.92 -14.30 -1.63
CA ILE A 222 -1.27 -15.53 -2.38
C ILE A 222 -2.44 -16.26 -1.73
N PRO A 223 -2.48 -16.48 -0.40
CA PRO A 223 -3.62 -17.13 0.24
C PRO A 223 -4.93 -16.39 -0.02
N ALA A 224 -4.93 -15.06 0.09
CA ALA A 224 -6.12 -14.25 -0.18
C ALA A 224 -6.61 -14.36 -1.63
N LEU A 225 -5.71 -14.27 -2.61
CA LEU A 225 -6.05 -14.43 -4.03
C LEU A 225 -6.58 -15.82 -4.35
N ARG A 226 -5.96 -16.86 -3.78
CA ARG A 226 -6.40 -18.25 -3.99
C ARG A 226 -7.78 -18.49 -3.39
N ALA A 227 -8.00 -18.05 -2.16
CA ALA A 227 -9.30 -18.17 -1.50
C ALA A 227 -10.38 -17.42 -2.28
N TRP A 228 -10.07 -16.21 -2.75
CA TRP A 228 -11.00 -15.41 -3.55
C TRP A 228 -11.35 -16.09 -4.89
N LEU A 229 -10.36 -16.56 -5.64
CA LEU A 229 -10.59 -17.25 -6.91
C LEU A 229 -11.38 -18.55 -6.72
N ALA A 230 -11.14 -19.29 -5.63
CA ALA A 230 -11.88 -20.50 -5.30
C ALA A 230 -13.37 -20.23 -4.99
N ASP A 231 -13.69 -19.09 -4.38
CA ASP A 231 -15.06 -18.67 -4.06
C ASP A 231 -15.81 -18.10 -5.28
N VAL A 232 -15.09 -17.60 -6.29
CA VAL A 232 -15.70 -16.90 -7.45
C VAL A 232 -15.75 -17.74 -8.72
N LEU A 233 -14.73 -18.55 -9.01
CA LEU A 233 -14.66 -19.32 -10.25
C LEU A 233 -15.49 -20.61 -10.17
N THR A 234 -16.39 -20.82 -11.14
CA THR A 234 -17.18 -22.04 -11.27
C THR A 234 -16.63 -22.99 -12.33
N SER A 235 -15.90 -22.46 -13.32
CA SER A 235 -15.13 -23.27 -14.28
C SER A 235 -13.86 -23.83 -13.65
N PRO A 236 -13.36 -25.01 -14.09
CA PRO A 236 -12.10 -25.57 -13.60
C PRO A 236 -10.92 -24.62 -13.80
N TRP A 237 -10.04 -24.54 -12.81
CA TRP A 237 -8.85 -23.69 -12.88
C TRP A 237 -7.68 -24.30 -12.10
N ARG A 238 -6.47 -23.85 -12.43
CA ARG A 238 -5.23 -24.25 -11.74
C ARG A 238 -4.42 -23.02 -11.35
N ALA A 239 -3.85 -23.06 -10.15
CA ALA A 239 -2.96 -22.04 -9.64
C ALA A 239 -1.49 -22.36 -9.95
N GLN A 240 -0.77 -21.41 -10.55
CA GLN A 240 0.69 -21.31 -10.47
C GLN A 240 1.05 -20.17 -9.53
N THR A 241 1.83 -20.45 -8.48
CA THR A 241 2.17 -19.48 -7.43
C THR A 241 3.66 -19.21 -7.40
N ARG A 242 4.04 -17.94 -7.28
CA ARG A 242 5.44 -17.51 -7.11
C ARG A 242 5.49 -16.46 -6.00
N LEU A 243 6.42 -16.64 -5.06
CA LEU A 243 6.76 -15.67 -4.04
C LEU A 243 8.15 -15.15 -4.35
N ILE A 244 8.28 -13.87 -4.68
CA ILE A 244 9.52 -13.30 -5.24
C ILE A 244 9.92 -11.98 -4.56
N ALA A 245 11.16 -11.57 -4.78
CA ALA A 245 11.67 -10.27 -4.33
C ALA A 245 11.14 -9.09 -5.16
N ASP A 246 11.20 -7.89 -4.57
CA ASP A 246 10.78 -6.61 -5.16
C ASP A 246 11.87 -6.00 -6.08
N ASP A 247 12.28 -6.72 -7.13
CA ASP A 247 13.21 -6.20 -8.15
C ASP A 247 12.72 -6.44 -9.59
N ALA A 248 12.95 -5.45 -10.45
CA ALA A 248 12.38 -5.41 -11.80
C ALA A 248 12.77 -6.63 -12.66
N THR A 249 13.99 -7.13 -12.49
CA THR A 249 14.52 -8.25 -13.27
C THR A 249 13.83 -9.56 -12.89
N THR A 250 13.75 -9.86 -11.59
CA THR A 250 13.08 -11.06 -11.09
C THR A 250 11.60 -11.03 -11.46
N ILE A 251 10.92 -9.90 -11.27
CA ILE A 251 9.50 -9.76 -11.63
C ILE A 251 9.30 -10.01 -13.12
N SER A 252 10.08 -9.36 -13.98
CA SER A 252 9.94 -9.50 -15.44
C SER A 252 10.17 -10.95 -15.87
N ARG A 253 11.22 -11.60 -15.35
CA ARG A 253 11.52 -13.01 -15.64
C ARG A 253 10.38 -13.92 -15.19
N THR A 254 9.85 -13.74 -13.98
CA THR A 254 8.76 -14.57 -13.47
C THR A 254 7.46 -14.34 -14.25
N LEU A 255 7.17 -13.11 -14.68
CA LEU A 255 6.02 -12.83 -15.55
C LEU A 255 6.16 -13.53 -16.90
N ILE A 256 7.36 -13.50 -17.50
CA ILE A 256 7.66 -14.21 -18.74
C ILE A 256 7.50 -15.72 -18.54
N GLU A 257 8.15 -16.30 -17.53
CA GLU A 257 8.06 -17.75 -17.21
C GLU A 257 6.60 -18.21 -17.04
N LEU A 258 5.78 -17.44 -16.31
CA LEU A 258 4.39 -17.82 -16.08
C LEU A 258 3.55 -17.81 -17.36
N VAL A 259 3.83 -16.89 -18.29
CA VAL A 259 3.06 -16.77 -19.53
C VAL A 259 3.59 -17.71 -20.60
N ASP A 260 4.90 -17.68 -20.84
CA ASP A 260 5.54 -18.37 -21.97
C ASP A 260 5.74 -19.85 -21.68
N ASP A 261 6.21 -20.19 -20.48
CA ASP A 261 6.59 -21.57 -20.15
C ASP A 261 5.46 -22.32 -19.42
N ALA A 262 4.80 -21.66 -18.47
CA ALA A 262 3.70 -22.25 -17.72
C ALA A 262 2.31 -22.04 -18.37
N SER A 263 2.26 -21.35 -19.51
CA SER A 263 1.06 -21.11 -20.32
C SER A 263 -0.13 -20.55 -19.53
N CYS A 264 0.12 -19.68 -18.54
CA CYS A 264 -0.96 -19.05 -17.76
C CYS A 264 -1.76 -18.10 -18.65
N ASN A 265 -3.09 -18.20 -18.66
CA ASN A 265 -3.95 -17.25 -19.39
C ASN A 265 -4.16 -15.94 -18.61
N LEU A 266 -4.05 -15.98 -17.28
CA LEU A 266 -4.20 -14.84 -16.38
C LEU A 266 -3.09 -14.83 -15.33
N VAL A 267 -2.38 -13.70 -15.23
CA VAL A 267 -1.39 -13.47 -14.18
C VAL A 267 -1.83 -12.28 -13.32
N LEU A 268 -2.15 -12.56 -12.07
CA LEU A 268 -2.42 -11.55 -11.05
C LEU A 268 -1.17 -11.37 -10.19
N THR A 269 -0.68 -10.14 -10.09
CA THR A 269 0.40 -9.77 -9.17
C THR A 269 -0.17 -8.99 -7.99
N THR A 270 0.41 -9.12 -6.80
CA THR A 270 0.07 -8.28 -5.64
C THR A 270 1.31 -7.61 -5.06
N GLY A 271 1.18 -6.33 -4.72
CA GLY A 271 2.25 -5.52 -4.12
C GLY A 271 3.15 -4.79 -5.13
N GLY A 272 3.97 -3.86 -4.63
CA GLY A 272 4.99 -3.13 -5.41
C GLY A 272 4.44 -2.10 -6.40
N THR A 273 3.22 -1.60 -6.22
CA THR A 273 2.54 -0.64 -7.14
C THR A 273 2.45 0.78 -6.59
N GLY A 274 3.05 1.05 -5.42
CA GLY A 274 3.07 2.38 -4.82
C GLY A 274 4.03 3.35 -5.51
N PRO A 275 4.22 4.55 -4.93
CA PRO A 275 5.12 5.58 -5.47
C PRO A 275 6.58 5.43 -5.00
N THR A 276 6.92 4.43 -4.19
CA THR A 276 8.28 4.32 -3.63
C THR A 276 9.27 3.81 -4.68
N ARG A 277 10.57 4.04 -4.46
CA ARG A 277 11.62 3.57 -5.40
C ARG A 277 11.68 2.05 -5.56
N ARG A 278 11.18 1.30 -4.59
CA ARG A 278 11.13 -0.17 -4.62
C ARG A 278 9.89 -0.68 -5.34
N ASP A 279 8.88 0.17 -5.53
CA ASP A 279 7.63 -0.18 -6.21
C ASP A 279 7.81 -0.21 -7.73
N VAL A 280 8.38 -1.32 -8.22
CA VAL A 280 8.75 -1.51 -9.63
C VAL A 280 7.87 -2.54 -10.36
N THR A 281 6.76 -3.00 -9.76
CA THR A 281 5.83 -3.94 -10.43
C THR A 281 5.28 -3.37 -11.74
N PRO A 282 4.79 -2.11 -11.79
CA PRO A 282 4.23 -1.56 -13.01
C PRO A 282 5.25 -1.48 -14.15
N GLU A 283 6.49 -1.07 -13.86
CA GLU A 283 7.58 -1.02 -14.83
C GLU A 283 7.89 -2.40 -15.41
N ALA A 284 8.06 -3.40 -14.54
CA ALA A 284 8.33 -4.77 -14.95
C ALA A 284 7.16 -5.34 -15.78
N THR A 285 5.92 -5.02 -15.41
CA THR A 285 4.71 -5.46 -16.13
C THR A 285 4.64 -4.83 -17.52
N ILE A 286 4.88 -3.53 -17.64
CA ILE A 286 4.91 -2.84 -18.94
C ILE A 286 6.04 -3.37 -19.82
N ALA A 287 7.22 -3.63 -19.24
CA ALA A 287 8.38 -4.11 -19.98
C ALA A 287 8.16 -5.46 -20.67
N VAL A 288 7.32 -6.33 -20.09
CA VAL A 288 7.03 -7.66 -20.67
C VAL A 288 5.74 -7.71 -21.49
N GLY A 289 4.92 -6.66 -21.44
CA GLY A 289 3.65 -6.59 -22.17
C GLY A 289 3.85 -6.25 -23.64
N THR A 290 3.09 -6.91 -24.52
CA THR A 290 3.01 -6.56 -25.95
C THR A 290 1.98 -5.47 -26.21
N LYS A 291 0.97 -5.34 -25.33
CA LYS A 291 -0.13 -4.38 -25.47
C LYS A 291 -0.59 -3.88 -24.10
N THR A 292 -0.67 -2.57 -23.91
CA THR A 292 -1.16 -1.99 -22.65
C THR A 292 -2.69 -1.95 -22.60
N MET A 293 -3.26 -2.18 -21.42
CA MET A 293 -4.70 -2.13 -21.17
C MET A 293 -5.03 -0.99 -20.16
N PRO A 294 -5.00 0.29 -20.59
CA PRO A 294 -5.06 1.45 -19.68
C PRO A 294 -6.33 1.50 -18.81
N GLY A 295 -7.47 1.05 -19.37
CA GLY A 295 -8.76 1.04 -18.67
C GLY A 295 -8.75 0.22 -17.37
N PHE A 296 -7.91 -0.82 -17.24
CA PHE A 296 -7.77 -1.54 -15.97
C PHE A 296 -7.13 -0.67 -14.89
N GLY A 297 -6.03 0.03 -15.20
CA GLY A 297 -5.35 0.88 -14.23
C GLY A 297 -6.24 2.04 -13.78
N GLU A 298 -6.95 2.65 -14.72
CA GLU A 298 -7.93 3.70 -14.45
C GLU A 298 -9.06 3.20 -13.57
N GLN A 299 -9.71 2.10 -13.95
CA GLN A 299 -10.86 1.57 -13.22
C GLN A 299 -10.48 1.04 -11.84
N MET A 300 -9.33 0.38 -11.68
CA MET A 300 -8.87 -0.07 -10.36
C MET A 300 -8.64 1.11 -9.40
N ARG A 301 -8.09 2.24 -9.89
CA ARG A 301 -7.95 3.47 -9.09
C ARG A 301 -9.31 4.08 -8.74
N GLN A 302 -10.25 4.13 -9.69
CA GLN A 302 -11.61 4.63 -9.45
C GLN A 302 -12.37 3.79 -8.41
N ILE A 303 -12.34 2.46 -8.53
CA ILE A 303 -12.92 1.55 -7.53
C ILE A 303 -12.28 1.79 -6.16
N SER A 304 -10.94 1.82 -6.11
CA SER A 304 -10.20 1.99 -4.86
C SER A 304 -10.49 3.33 -4.16
N LEU A 305 -10.82 4.39 -4.91
CA LEU A 305 -11.16 5.72 -4.37
C LEU A 305 -12.41 5.71 -3.48
N HIS A 306 -13.32 4.76 -3.65
CA HIS A 306 -14.46 4.57 -2.75
C HIS A 306 -14.06 4.10 -1.35
N PHE A 307 -12.86 3.49 -1.22
CA PHE A 307 -12.38 2.90 0.02
C PHE A 307 -11.25 3.73 0.65
N VAL A 308 -10.33 4.26 -0.17
CA VAL A 308 -9.17 5.02 0.27
C VAL A 308 -8.84 6.20 -0.66
N PRO A 309 -8.76 7.45 -0.14
CA PRO A 309 -8.43 8.62 -0.97
C PRO A 309 -7.05 8.56 -1.63
N THR A 310 -6.10 7.87 -0.99
CA THR A 310 -4.73 7.70 -1.48
C THR A 310 -4.63 6.71 -2.65
N ALA A 311 -5.74 6.13 -3.12
CA ALA A 311 -5.79 5.26 -4.30
C ALA A 311 -5.14 5.88 -5.55
N ILE A 312 -5.16 7.22 -5.68
CA ILE A 312 -4.52 7.94 -6.79
C ILE A 312 -3.01 7.74 -6.86
N LEU A 313 -2.36 7.36 -5.75
CA LEU A 313 -0.92 7.13 -5.70
C LEU A 313 -0.52 5.76 -6.30
N SER A 314 -1.51 4.89 -6.55
CA SER A 314 -1.27 3.57 -7.13
C SER A 314 -0.93 3.68 -8.62
N ARG A 315 0.18 3.04 -8.98
CA ARG A 315 0.72 2.97 -10.33
C ARG A 315 0.34 1.67 -11.04
N GLN A 316 -0.64 0.93 -10.50
CA GLN A 316 -1.14 -0.31 -11.08
C GLN A 316 -1.54 -0.17 -12.56
N VAL A 317 -1.22 -1.22 -13.33
CA VAL A 317 -1.50 -1.33 -14.75
C VAL A 317 -1.96 -2.76 -15.07
N ALA A 318 -2.47 -2.93 -16.29
CA ALA A 318 -2.63 -4.23 -16.90
C ALA A 318 -2.07 -4.21 -18.32
N VAL A 319 -1.57 -5.34 -18.77
CA VAL A 319 -1.05 -5.56 -20.12
C VAL A 319 -1.51 -6.91 -20.64
N VAL A 320 -1.59 -7.05 -21.95
CA VAL A 320 -1.56 -8.36 -22.60
C VAL A 320 -0.11 -8.66 -22.96
N ARG A 321 0.29 -9.92 -22.75
CA ARG A 321 1.53 -10.48 -23.29
C ARG A 321 1.18 -11.57 -24.29
N GLU A 322 1.60 -11.39 -25.53
CA GLU A 322 1.38 -12.32 -26.65
C GLU A 322 2.70 -13.03 -27.00
N THR A 323 2.64 -14.36 -27.14
CA THR A 323 3.64 -15.20 -27.83
C THR A 323 3.10 -15.59 -29.21
N ALA A 324 3.80 -16.45 -29.94
CA ALA A 324 3.36 -16.91 -31.26
C ALA A 324 2.03 -17.71 -31.22
N ASP A 325 1.76 -18.38 -30.10
CA ASP A 325 0.71 -19.38 -29.94
C ASP A 325 -0.17 -19.17 -28.70
N HIS A 326 0.16 -18.21 -27.85
CA HIS A 326 -0.53 -17.97 -26.58
C HIS A 326 -0.61 -16.48 -26.26
N ALA A 327 -1.64 -16.09 -25.52
CA ALA A 327 -1.77 -14.74 -24.99
C ALA A 327 -2.32 -14.78 -23.57
N ALA A 328 -1.80 -13.87 -22.74
CA ALA A 328 -2.18 -13.78 -21.33
C ALA A 328 -2.47 -12.34 -20.92
N LEU A 329 -3.47 -12.18 -20.05
CA LEU A 329 -3.71 -10.92 -19.36
C LEU A 329 -2.87 -10.88 -18.07
N ILE A 330 -2.12 -9.82 -17.86
CA ILE A 330 -1.36 -9.55 -16.64
C ILE A 330 -1.96 -8.33 -15.96
N VAL A 331 -2.35 -8.45 -14.68
CA VAL A 331 -2.97 -7.37 -13.90
C VAL A 331 -2.24 -7.17 -12.58
N ASN A 332 -1.88 -5.92 -12.29
CA ASN A 332 -1.30 -5.57 -10.99
C ASN A 332 -2.38 -5.18 -10.00
N LEU A 333 -2.46 -5.90 -8.88
CA LEU A 333 -3.41 -5.67 -7.82
C LEU A 333 -2.74 -5.00 -6.60
N PRO A 334 -3.54 -4.38 -5.71
CA PRO A 334 -3.06 -3.87 -4.43
C PRO A 334 -2.40 -4.95 -3.55
N GLY A 335 -1.59 -4.51 -2.59
CA GLY A 335 -0.87 -5.42 -1.67
C GLY A 335 -1.70 -5.98 -0.52
N GLN A 336 -2.77 -5.30 -0.11
CA GLN A 336 -3.57 -5.70 1.06
C GLN A 336 -4.70 -6.66 0.66
N PRO A 337 -4.91 -7.79 1.38
CA PRO A 337 -5.97 -8.76 1.08
C PRO A 337 -7.37 -8.14 0.92
N LYS A 338 -7.71 -7.18 1.78
CA LYS A 338 -8.98 -6.45 1.72
C LYS A 338 -9.10 -5.68 0.40
N SER A 339 -8.09 -4.89 0.05
CA SER A 339 -8.08 -4.08 -1.18
C SER A 339 -8.04 -4.94 -2.45
N ILE A 340 -7.44 -6.13 -2.40
CA ILE A 340 -7.51 -7.11 -3.49
C ILE A 340 -8.97 -7.49 -3.75
N ARG A 341 -9.71 -7.90 -2.70
CA ARG A 341 -11.12 -8.27 -2.82
C ARG A 341 -11.97 -7.10 -3.33
N GLU A 342 -11.82 -5.93 -2.72
CA GLU A 342 -12.56 -4.70 -3.11
C GLU A 342 -12.31 -4.33 -4.59
N THR A 343 -11.08 -4.49 -5.07
CA THR A 343 -10.73 -4.19 -6.48
C THR A 343 -11.34 -5.21 -7.44
N LEU A 344 -11.34 -6.49 -7.07
CA LEU A 344 -11.81 -7.58 -7.92
C LEU A 344 -13.35 -7.68 -7.95
N GLU A 345 -14.03 -7.52 -6.81
CA GLU A 345 -15.49 -7.61 -6.67
C GLU A 345 -16.19 -6.28 -6.92
N GLY A 346 -15.55 -5.15 -6.57
CA GLY A 346 -16.13 -3.82 -6.64
C GLY A 346 -16.83 -3.40 -5.35
N LEU A 347 -17.74 -2.44 -5.48
CA LEU A 347 -18.48 -1.86 -4.37
C LEU A 347 -19.95 -2.27 -4.44
N ARG A 348 -20.50 -2.72 -3.30
CA ARG A 348 -21.92 -3.03 -3.12
C ARG A 348 -22.53 -2.16 -2.04
N ASP A 349 -23.84 -1.92 -2.14
CA ASP A 349 -24.62 -1.27 -1.08
C ASP A 349 -24.98 -2.25 0.04
N THR A 350 -25.70 -1.76 1.07
CA THR A 350 -26.15 -2.56 2.21
C THR A 350 -27.21 -3.61 1.86
N GLN A 351 -27.82 -3.51 0.68
CA GLN A 351 -28.80 -4.46 0.16
C GLN A 351 -28.16 -5.51 -0.77
N GLY A 352 -26.84 -5.40 -0.99
CA GLY A 352 -26.07 -6.29 -1.86
C GLY A 352 -26.07 -5.88 -3.34
N ASN A 353 -26.70 -4.77 -3.71
CA ASN A 353 -26.70 -4.28 -5.08
C ASN A 353 -25.32 -3.75 -5.45
N VAL A 354 -24.89 -3.99 -6.69
CA VAL A 354 -23.60 -3.49 -7.18
C VAL A 354 -23.70 -2.00 -7.48
N ILE A 355 -22.93 -1.18 -6.75
CA ILE A 355 -22.77 0.25 -7.02
C ILE A 355 -21.69 0.45 -8.10
N VAL A 356 -20.55 -0.24 -7.96
CA VAL A 356 -19.45 -0.21 -8.92
C VAL A 356 -18.99 -1.62 -9.17
N ASN A 357 -18.98 -2.05 -10.43
CA ASN A 357 -18.45 -3.35 -10.80
C ASN A 357 -16.95 -3.43 -10.52
N GLY A 358 -16.51 -4.53 -9.91
CA GLY A 358 -15.09 -4.87 -9.81
C GLY A 358 -14.49 -5.19 -11.17
N ILE A 359 -13.16 -5.09 -11.28
CA ILE A 359 -12.48 -5.32 -12.55
C ILE A 359 -12.62 -6.76 -13.06
N PHE A 360 -12.90 -7.72 -12.18
CA PHE A 360 -13.02 -9.12 -12.58
C PHE A 360 -14.26 -9.38 -13.43
N ALA A 361 -15.28 -8.51 -13.39
CA ALA A 361 -16.44 -8.61 -14.28
C ALA A 361 -16.08 -8.57 -15.77
N ALA A 362 -14.95 -7.94 -16.13
CA ALA A 362 -14.47 -7.83 -17.52
C ALA A 362 -13.39 -8.86 -17.88
N ILE A 363 -12.74 -9.50 -16.89
CA ILE A 363 -11.60 -10.38 -17.11
C ILE A 363 -11.97 -11.62 -17.95
N PRO A 364 -13.05 -12.37 -17.64
CA PRO A 364 -13.42 -13.55 -18.43
C PRO A 364 -13.59 -13.26 -19.92
N TYR A 365 -14.26 -12.18 -20.28
CA TYR A 365 -14.44 -11.81 -21.69
C TYR A 365 -13.13 -11.30 -22.32
N CYS A 366 -12.28 -10.60 -21.56
CA CYS A 366 -10.95 -10.23 -22.02
C CYS A 366 -10.11 -11.48 -22.36
N ILE A 367 -10.19 -12.54 -21.55
CA ILE A 367 -9.51 -13.81 -21.81
C ILE A 367 -10.07 -14.49 -23.06
N ASP A 368 -11.39 -14.49 -23.26
CA ASP A 368 -12.01 -15.02 -24.48
C ASP A 368 -11.47 -14.30 -25.74
N LEU A 369 -11.37 -12.96 -25.70
CA LEU A 369 -10.93 -12.13 -26.84
C LEU A 369 -9.47 -12.35 -27.24
N ILE A 370 -8.62 -12.75 -26.29
CA ILE A 370 -7.21 -13.06 -26.57
C ILE A 370 -6.98 -14.55 -26.84
N GLY A 371 -8.05 -15.33 -27.08
CA GLY A 371 -7.97 -16.74 -27.45
C GLY A 371 -7.78 -17.70 -26.27
N GLY A 372 -8.00 -17.25 -25.05
CA GLY A 372 -7.93 -18.08 -23.85
C GLY A 372 -9.17 -18.95 -23.62
N PRO A 373 -9.19 -19.70 -22.50
CA PRO A 373 -10.32 -20.55 -22.13
C PRO A 373 -11.54 -19.74 -21.70
N TYR A 374 -12.72 -20.34 -21.85
CA TYR A 374 -13.97 -19.73 -21.42
C TYR A 374 -14.13 -19.83 -19.89
N ILE A 375 -13.92 -18.71 -19.19
CA ILE A 375 -13.99 -18.64 -17.73
C ILE A 375 -15.42 -18.33 -17.28
N GLU A 376 -15.92 -19.11 -16.31
CA GLU A 376 -17.23 -18.90 -15.67
C GLU A 376 -17.08 -18.52 -14.20
N THR A 377 -17.99 -17.67 -13.71
CA THR A 377 -18.02 -17.16 -12.33
C THR A 377 -19.37 -17.40 -11.68
N ASP A 378 -19.41 -17.41 -10.35
CA ASP A 378 -20.65 -17.29 -9.60
C ASP A 378 -21.21 -15.86 -9.73
N ALA A 379 -22.35 -15.73 -10.42
CA ALA A 379 -23.01 -14.45 -10.69
C ALA A 379 -23.46 -13.71 -9.41
N ALA A 380 -23.67 -14.42 -8.29
CA ALA A 380 -23.97 -13.78 -7.01
C ALA A 380 -22.76 -13.00 -6.47
N ARG A 381 -21.54 -13.50 -6.73
CA ARG A 381 -20.28 -12.89 -6.32
C ARG A 381 -19.78 -11.86 -7.33
N VAL A 382 -19.58 -12.29 -8.57
CA VAL A 382 -19.11 -11.47 -9.68
C VAL A 382 -19.85 -11.90 -10.94
N ASN A 383 -20.66 -11.01 -11.49
CA ASN A 383 -21.30 -11.24 -12.78
C ASN A 383 -20.30 -11.00 -13.92
N ALA A 384 -19.74 -12.06 -14.49
CA ALA A 384 -18.85 -11.99 -15.64
C ALA A 384 -19.61 -11.51 -16.89
N PHE A 385 -19.42 -10.23 -17.23
CA PHE A 385 -20.14 -9.63 -18.35
C PHE A 385 -19.63 -10.15 -19.69
N ARG A 386 -20.57 -10.55 -20.55
CA ARG A 386 -20.31 -10.90 -21.96
C ARG A 386 -21.39 -10.28 -22.86
N PRO A 387 -21.03 -9.78 -24.06
CA PRO A 387 -22.03 -9.42 -25.06
C PRO A 387 -22.80 -10.67 -25.51
N LYS A 388 -24.06 -10.50 -25.94
CA LYS A 388 -24.95 -11.61 -26.32
C LYS A 388 -24.33 -12.59 -27.32
N SER A 389 -23.50 -12.11 -28.24
CA SER A 389 -22.80 -12.91 -29.24
C SER A 389 -21.69 -13.82 -28.68
N ALA A 390 -21.17 -13.52 -27.49
CA ALA A 390 -20.09 -14.26 -26.85
C ALA A 390 -20.58 -15.25 -25.78
N ILE A 391 -21.87 -15.28 -25.48
CA ILE A 391 -22.44 -16.18 -24.47
C ILE A 391 -22.59 -17.58 -25.07
N ARG A 392 -21.89 -18.56 -24.49
CA ARG A 392 -22.07 -19.97 -24.85
C ARG A 392 -23.42 -20.48 -24.32
N GLN A 393 -24.16 -21.21 -25.15
CA GLN A 393 -25.35 -21.90 -24.68
C GLN A 393 -24.93 -23.03 -23.74
N LYS A 394 -25.57 -23.09 -22.56
CA LYS A 394 -25.33 -24.18 -21.62
C LYS A 394 -25.81 -25.48 -22.28
N PRO A 395 -25.00 -26.56 -22.29
CA PRO A 395 -25.48 -27.86 -22.74
C PRO A 395 -26.74 -28.22 -21.95
N PRO A 396 -27.77 -28.84 -22.58
CA PRO A 396 -28.92 -29.33 -21.84
C PRO A 396 -28.43 -30.27 -20.72
N ALA A 397 -28.98 -30.10 -19.52
CA ALA A 397 -28.65 -30.95 -18.40
C ALA A 397 -28.95 -32.42 -18.78
N THR A 398 -27.93 -33.24 -18.88
CA THR A 398 -28.09 -34.70 -18.94
C THR A 398 -28.69 -35.14 -17.60
N HIS A 399 -29.95 -35.57 -17.64
CA HIS A 399 -30.70 -36.09 -16.51
C HIS A 399 -30.12 -37.38 -15.93
#